data_AF-A0A3D5UAW7-F1
#
_entry.id   AF-A0A3D5UAW7-F1
#
_cell.length_a   1.000
_cell.length_b   1.000
_cell.length_c   1.000
_cell.angle_alpha   90.00
_cell.angle_beta   90.00
_cell.angle_gamma   90.00
#
_symmetry.space_group_name_H-M   'P 1'
#
loop_
_entity.id
_entity.type
_entity.pdbx_description
1 polymer ?
#
loop_
_entity_poly.entity_id
_entity_poly.type
_entity_poly.pdbx_seq_one_letter_code
_entity_poly.pdbx_strand_id
1 'polypeptide(L)'
;MKIVFINRIFPNPAEPTMGNFVLKNLVHYPLDIDLEVIAPVPPFLRWRRGKKARVPLWRMQDLGSRRIRVWHPRFALFPRNYLRALVPTFEYLAILPLLWYLNKRKNIDCLHANFCVPDGLATAKLSRALSIPYV
;
A
#
# COMPACT_ATOMS: atom_id res chain seq x y z
N MET A 1 16.27 10.35 -2.17
CA MET A 1 15.72 9.09 -2.72
C MET A 1 14.25 9.00 -2.35
N LYS A 2 13.40 8.51 -3.26
CA LYS A 2 11.97 8.34 -3.08
C LYS A 2 11.57 6.88 -3.12
N ILE A 3 11.01 6.39 -2.02
CA ILE A 3 10.57 5.01 -1.88
C ILE A 3 9.06 4.95 -1.72
N VAL A 4 8.42 4.06 -2.47
CA VAL A 4 6.99 3.76 -2.30
C VAL A 4 6.83 2.38 -1.66
N PHE A 5 6.25 2.37 -0.47
CA PHE A 5 5.91 1.17 0.26
C PHE A 5 4.59 0.61 -0.22
N ILE A 6 4.55 -0.66 -0.59
CA ILE A 6 3.33 -1.38 -0.95
C ILE A 6 3.03 -2.35 0.18
N ASN A 7 1.99 -2.03 0.96
CA ASN A 7 1.65 -2.81 2.14
C ASN A 7 0.15 -2.74 2.43
N ARG A 8 -0.56 -3.84 2.17
CA ARG A 8 -1.99 -3.95 2.38
C ARG A 8 -2.39 -3.92 3.86
N ILE A 9 -1.53 -4.41 4.75
CA ILE A 9 -1.83 -4.47 6.18
C ILE A 9 -1.45 -3.19 6.92
N PHE A 10 -1.07 -2.13 6.19
CA PHE A 10 -0.81 -0.83 6.79
C PHE A 10 -2.03 -0.33 7.58
N PRO A 11 -1.84 0.24 8.79
CA PRO A 11 -2.94 0.71 9.61
C PRO A 11 -3.82 1.74 8.89
N ASN A 12 -5.13 1.61 9.09
CA ASN A 12 -6.11 2.53 8.50
C ASN A 12 -7.21 2.85 9.52
N PRO A 13 -8.09 3.84 9.28
CA PRO A 13 -9.13 4.22 10.26
C PRO A 13 -10.04 3.08 10.71
N ALA A 14 -10.29 2.10 9.84
CA ALA A 14 -11.07 0.93 10.20
C ALA A 14 -10.20 -0.05 11.02
N GLU A 15 -8.93 -0.20 10.68
CA GLU A 15 -8.02 -1.20 11.27
C GLU A 15 -6.77 -0.52 11.85
N PRO A 16 -6.90 0.24 12.95
CA PRO A 16 -5.80 1.07 13.46
C PRO A 16 -4.66 0.26 14.09
N THR A 17 -4.93 -0.98 14.54
CA THR A 17 -3.94 -1.87 15.16
C THR A 17 -3.31 -2.84 14.18
N MET A 18 -3.80 -2.89 12.94
CA MET A 18 -3.31 -3.83 11.93
C MET A 18 -1.95 -3.35 11.39
N GLY A 19 -0.95 -4.23 11.38
CA GLY A 19 0.35 -3.91 10.80
C GLY A 19 1.15 -2.84 11.55
N ASN A 20 1.00 -2.72 12.88
CA ASN A 20 1.74 -1.74 13.69
C ASN A 20 3.27 -1.82 13.53
N PHE A 21 3.82 -2.99 13.23
CA PHE A 21 5.25 -3.13 12.97
C PHE A 21 5.70 -2.36 11.72
N VAL A 22 4.82 -2.17 10.72
CA VAL A 22 5.13 -1.39 9.51
C VAL A 22 5.35 0.08 9.88
N LEU A 23 4.52 0.63 10.77
CA LEU A 23 4.73 1.99 11.28
C LEU A 23 6.08 2.09 11.99
N LYS A 24 6.40 1.13 12.86
CA LYS A 24 7.68 1.09 13.58
C LYS A 24 8.85 1.05 12.59
N ASN A 25 8.77 0.26 11.54
CA ASN A 25 9.81 0.20 10.51
C ASN A 25 9.99 1.55 9.80
N LEU A 26 8.89 2.18 9.37
CA LEU A 26 8.94 3.47 8.67
C LEU A 26 9.45 4.63 9.53
N VAL A 27 9.22 4.60 10.85
CA VAL A 27 9.75 5.61 11.77
C VAL A 27 11.29 5.61 11.79
N HIS A 28 11.92 4.45 11.60
CA HIS A 28 13.38 4.31 11.64
C HIS A 28 14.07 4.53 10.29
N TYR A 29 13.32 4.82 9.22
CA TYR A 29 13.93 5.22 7.96
C TYR A 29 14.68 6.56 8.12
N PRO A 30 15.75 6.81 7.33
CA PRO A 30 16.40 8.12 7.25
C PRO A 30 15.46 9.25 6.80
N LEU A 31 15.60 10.46 7.37
CA LEU A 31 14.68 11.61 7.15
C LEU A 31 14.80 12.25 5.77
N ASP A 32 15.93 12.07 5.11
CA ASP A 32 16.23 12.49 3.74
C ASP A 32 15.56 11.59 2.67
N ILE A 33 15.01 10.44 3.07
CA ILE A 33 14.20 9.58 2.19
C ILE A 33 12.75 10.05 2.17
N ASP A 34 12.27 10.41 0.98
CA ASP A 34 10.86 10.71 0.74
C ASP A 34 10.06 9.40 0.68
N LEU A 35 9.10 9.25 1.60
CA LEU A 35 8.34 8.03 1.81
C LEU A 35 6.85 8.25 1.51
N GLU A 36 6.32 7.40 0.64
CA GLU A 36 4.87 7.25 0.47
C GLU A 36 4.46 5.80 0.64
N VAL A 37 3.24 5.58 1.11
CA VAL A 37 2.67 4.24 1.28
C VAL A 37 1.47 4.08 0.36
N ILE A 38 1.39 2.96 -0.35
CA ILE A 38 0.19 2.50 -1.04
C ILE A 38 -0.29 1.24 -0.32
N ALA A 39 -1.44 1.37 0.33
CA ALA A 39 -2.08 0.35 1.14
C ALA A 39 -3.43 -0.02 0.52
N PRO A 40 -3.47 -0.93 -0.48
CA PRO A 40 -4.70 -1.33 -1.15
C PRO A 40 -5.69 -1.95 -0.16
N VAL A 41 -6.96 -1.61 -0.29
CA VAL A 41 -8.02 -2.06 0.63
C VAL A 41 -9.26 -2.51 -0.14
N PRO A 42 -9.97 -3.55 0.31
CA PRO A 42 -11.19 -3.96 -0.36
C PRO A 42 -12.28 -2.89 -0.17
N PRO A 43 -13.19 -2.69 -1.14
CA PRO A 43 -14.23 -1.66 -1.07
C PRO A 43 -15.18 -1.85 0.11
N PHE A 44 -15.47 -3.11 0.47
CA PHE A 44 -16.45 -3.47 1.50
C PHE A 44 -15.83 -3.75 2.88
N LEU A 45 -14.62 -3.26 3.15
CA LEU A 45 -13.91 -3.52 4.42
C LEU A 45 -14.75 -3.11 5.65
N ARG A 46 -15.50 -2.01 5.52
CA ARG A 46 -16.38 -1.48 6.58
C ARG A 46 -17.47 -2.48 6.97
N TRP A 47 -18.14 -3.06 5.98
CA TRP A 47 -19.23 -4.03 6.19
C TRP A 47 -18.73 -5.39 6.62
N ARG A 48 -17.59 -5.85 6.07
CA ARG A 48 -17.04 -7.17 6.38
C ARG A 48 -16.65 -7.35 7.85
N ARG A 49 -16.30 -6.28 8.55
CA ARG A 49 -15.79 -6.34 9.93
C ARG A 49 -16.61 -5.52 10.94
N GLY A 50 -17.83 -5.11 10.58
CA GLY A 50 -18.70 -4.32 11.47
C GLY A 50 -18.09 -2.98 11.91
N LYS A 51 -17.18 -2.42 11.10
CA LYS A 51 -16.36 -1.27 11.50
C LYS A 51 -17.09 0.01 11.18
N LYS A 52 -17.07 1.00 12.08
CA LYS A 52 -17.76 2.29 11.86
C LYS A 52 -16.99 3.22 10.92
N ALA A 53 -15.66 3.14 10.88
CA ALA A 53 -14.82 4.09 10.16
C ALA A 53 -14.71 3.78 8.66
N ARG A 54 -14.85 4.82 7.82
CA ARG A 54 -14.56 4.77 6.38
C ARG A 54 -13.07 4.98 6.17
N VAL A 55 -12.45 4.13 5.35
CA VAL A 55 -11.07 4.37 4.89
C VAL A 55 -11.13 5.37 3.74
N PRO A 56 -10.43 6.52 3.78
CA PRO A 56 -10.39 7.48 2.67
C PRO A 56 -9.57 6.91 1.49
N LEU A 57 -9.56 7.57 0.33
CA LEU A 57 -8.69 7.17 -0.80
C LEU A 57 -7.23 7.52 -0.57
N TRP A 58 -6.97 8.55 0.24
CA TRP A 58 -5.64 8.88 0.74
C TRP A 58 -5.76 9.64 2.06
N ARG A 59 -4.67 9.67 2.84
CA ARG A 59 -4.53 10.47 4.05
C ARG A 59 -3.08 10.81 4.33
N MET A 60 -2.85 11.81 5.16
CA MET A 60 -1.54 12.01 5.80
C MET A 60 -1.47 11.18 7.08
N GLN A 61 -0.33 10.56 7.33
CA GLN A 61 -0.03 9.79 8.53
C GLN A 61 1.19 10.40 9.22
N ASP A 62 1.01 10.77 10.48
CA ASP A 62 2.10 11.23 11.34
C ASP A 62 2.89 10.02 11.85
N LEU A 63 4.21 10.08 11.72
CA LEU A 63 5.19 9.05 12.11
C LEU A 63 6.25 9.67 13.03
N GLY A 64 5.82 10.46 14.01
CA GLY A 64 6.71 11.16 14.94
C GLY A 64 7.46 12.30 14.25
N SER A 65 8.68 12.04 13.78
CA SER A 65 9.59 13.02 13.16
C SER A 65 9.26 13.36 11.71
N ARG A 66 8.30 12.66 11.07
CA ARG A 66 7.86 12.95 9.70
C ARG A 66 6.36 12.72 9.52
N ARG A 67 5.84 13.24 8.41
CA ARG A 67 4.47 13.01 7.96
C ARG A 67 4.47 12.46 6.54
N ILE A 68 3.88 11.28 6.36
CA ILE A 68 3.88 10.57 5.07
C ILE A 68 2.48 10.56 4.44
N ARG A 69 2.43 10.44 3.13
CA ARG A 69 1.17 10.23 2.41
C ARG A 69 0.88 8.74 2.27
N VAL A 70 -0.35 8.37 2.61
CA VAL A 70 -0.84 6.99 2.54
C VAL A 70 -2.00 6.94 1.57
N TRP A 71 -1.93 6.10 0.55
CA TRP A 71 -2.95 5.88 -0.46
C TRP A 71 -3.68 4.57 -0.22
N HIS A 72 -4.96 4.53 -0.57
CA HIS A 72 -5.86 3.39 -0.34
C HIS A 72 -6.66 3.06 -1.60
N PRO A 73 -6.00 2.59 -2.68
CA PRO A 73 -6.69 2.14 -3.88
C PRO A 73 -7.59 0.93 -3.55
N ARG A 74 -8.68 0.80 -4.31
CA ARG A 74 -9.65 -0.27 -4.10
C ARG A 74 -9.38 -1.43 -5.05
N PHE A 75 -9.19 -2.62 -4.48
CA PHE A 75 -9.03 -3.84 -5.27
C PHE A 75 -10.22 -4.78 -5.04
N ALA A 76 -10.51 -5.60 -6.05
CA ALA A 76 -11.55 -6.60 -5.96
C ALA A 76 -11.14 -7.72 -5.00
N LEU A 77 -11.97 -7.99 -3.99
CA LEU A 77 -11.77 -9.10 -3.07
C LEU A 77 -13.08 -9.88 -2.94
N PHE A 78 -13.07 -11.11 -3.42
CA PHE A 78 -14.23 -11.99 -3.37
C PHE A 78 -14.38 -12.64 -1.97
N PRO A 79 -15.63 -12.90 -1.53
CA PRO A 79 -15.89 -13.53 -0.24
C PRO A 79 -15.42 -15.01 -0.22
N ARG A 80 -15.32 -15.60 0.98
CA ARG A 80 -15.04 -17.03 1.20
C ARG A 80 -13.78 -17.57 0.50
N ASN A 81 -12.76 -16.74 0.29
CA ASN A 81 -11.52 -17.09 -0.42
C ASN A 81 -11.69 -17.49 -1.90
N TYR A 82 -12.82 -17.19 -2.53
CA TYR A 82 -12.93 -17.30 -3.98
C TYR A 82 -11.85 -16.45 -4.65
N LEU A 83 -11.21 -17.01 -5.69
CA LEU A 83 -10.18 -16.33 -6.46
C LEU A 83 -9.02 -15.77 -5.61
N ARG A 84 -8.72 -16.39 -4.46
CA ARG A 84 -7.62 -15.96 -3.57
C ARG A 84 -6.29 -15.89 -4.30
N ALA A 85 -6.03 -16.82 -5.22
CA ALA A 85 -4.84 -16.83 -6.06
C ALA A 85 -4.72 -15.61 -6.99
N LEU A 86 -5.84 -14.95 -7.32
CA LEU A 86 -5.87 -13.76 -8.18
C LEU A 86 -5.76 -12.44 -7.39
N VAL A 87 -5.78 -12.49 -6.05
CA VAL A 87 -5.63 -11.28 -5.21
C VAL A 87 -4.40 -10.45 -5.57
N PRO A 88 -3.19 -11.01 -5.79
CA PRO A 88 -2.05 -10.23 -6.22
C PRO A 88 -2.28 -9.50 -7.55
N THR A 89 -3.03 -10.10 -8.47
CA THR A 89 -3.39 -9.48 -9.76
C THR A 89 -4.39 -8.33 -9.55
N PHE A 90 -5.38 -8.50 -8.68
CA PHE A 90 -6.32 -7.42 -8.36
C PHE A 90 -5.64 -6.25 -7.64
N GLU A 91 -4.70 -6.52 -6.73
CA GLU A 91 -3.89 -5.49 -6.09
C GLU A 91 -3.00 -4.77 -7.12
N TYR A 92 -2.31 -5.50 -7.99
CA TYR A 92 -1.55 -4.93 -9.11
C TYR A 92 -2.40 -3.98 -9.96
N LEU A 93 -3.58 -4.42 -10.42
CA LEU A 93 -4.47 -3.60 -11.26
C LEU A 93 -4.97 -2.34 -10.54
N ALA A 94 -5.25 -2.45 -9.25
CA ALA A 94 -5.71 -1.31 -8.44
C ALA A 94 -4.60 -0.28 -8.19
N ILE A 95 -3.35 -0.73 -8.04
CA ILE A 95 -2.20 0.13 -7.72
C ILE A 95 -1.60 0.77 -8.97
N LEU A 96 -1.55 0.04 -10.09
CA LEU A 96 -0.86 0.44 -11.32
C LEU A 96 -1.16 1.88 -11.78
N PRO A 97 -2.41 2.33 -11.94
CA PRO A 97 -2.68 3.67 -12.45
C PRO A 97 -2.20 4.77 -11.49
N LEU A 98 -2.35 4.56 -10.18
CA LEU A 98 -1.86 5.47 -9.16
C LEU A 98 -0.33 5.53 -9.17
N LEU A 99 0.32 4.36 -9.19
CA LEU A 99 1.77 4.28 -9.15
C LEU A 99 2.40 4.89 -10.41
N TRP A 100 1.80 4.66 -11.58
CA TRP A 100 2.20 5.29 -12.83
C TRP A 100 2.12 6.82 -12.75
N TYR A 101 1.01 7.35 -12.24
CA TYR A 101 0.81 8.79 -12.05
C TYR A 101 1.83 9.39 -11.07
N LEU A 102 2.10 8.71 -9.95
CA LEU A 102 3.09 9.15 -8.97
C LEU A 102 4.51 9.11 -9.54
N ASN A 103 4.85 8.05 -10.28
CA ASN A 103 6.17 7.91 -10.89
C ASN A 103 6.45 9.03 -11.89
N LYS A 104 5.49 9.35 -12.76
CA LYS A 104 5.60 10.45 -13.74
C LYS A 104 5.83 11.82 -13.11
N ARG A 105 5.38 12.05 -11.88
CA ARG A 105 5.50 13.35 -11.20
C ARG A 105 6.71 13.45 -10.29
N LYS A 106 7.14 12.34 -9.72
CA LYS A 106 8.03 12.34 -8.54
C LYS A 106 9.26 11.45 -8.70
N ASN A 107 9.43 10.74 -9.82
CA ASN A 107 10.54 9.82 -10.11
C ASN A 107 10.80 8.87 -8.94
N ILE A 108 10.01 7.79 -8.87
CA ILE A 108 10.15 6.81 -7.78
C ILE A 108 11.42 6.00 -8.03
N ASP A 109 12.31 6.00 -7.04
CA ASP A 109 13.58 5.29 -7.14
C ASP A 109 13.43 3.80 -6.82
N CYS A 110 12.54 3.43 -5.89
CA CYS A 110 12.37 2.05 -5.46
C CYS A 110 10.96 1.76 -4.90
N LEU A 111 10.47 0.54 -5.15
CA LEU A 111 9.29 -0.01 -4.48
C LEU A 111 9.72 -0.90 -3.32
N HIS A 112 9.03 -0.85 -2.19
CA HIS A 112 9.34 -1.71 -1.05
C HIS A 112 8.11 -2.51 -0.61
N ALA A 113 8.23 -3.83 -0.57
CA ALA A 113 7.18 -4.74 -0.12
C ALA A 113 7.64 -5.52 1.12
N ASN A 114 6.84 -5.49 2.19
CA ASN A 114 7.21 -6.19 3.43
C ASN A 114 6.89 -7.69 3.42
N PHE A 115 6.08 -8.16 2.48
CA PHE A 115 5.60 -9.55 2.43
C PHE A 115 5.61 -10.10 1.02
N CYS A 116 5.87 -11.40 0.88
CA CYS A 116 5.92 -12.05 -0.43
C CYS A 116 4.56 -12.11 -1.14
N VAL A 117 3.49 -12.51 -0.43
CA VAL A 117 2.15 -12.70 -1.01
C VAL A 117 1.10 -12.10 -0.08
N PRO A 118 0.12 -11.33 -0.59
CA PRO A 118 -0.09 -10.95 -1.99
C PRO A 118 0.79 -9.77 -2.46
N ASP A 119 1.19 -8.91 -1.53
CA ASP A 119 1.82 -7.61 -1.80
C ASP A 119 3.10 -7.74 -2.64
N GLY A 120 4.04 -8.62 -2.28
CA GLY A 120 5.31 -8.79 -2.99
C GLY A 120 5.14 -9.25 -4.44
N LEU A 121 4.21 -10.17 -4.71
CA LEU A 121 3.85 -10.56 -6.07
C LEU A 121 3.24 -9.40 -6.87
N ALA A 122 2.38 -8.59 -6.25
CA ALA A 122 1.83 -7.39 -6.88
C ALA A 122 2.94 -6.38 -7.18
N THR A 123 3.85 -6.15 -6.23
CA THR A 123 5.01 -5.27 -6.35
C THR A 123 5.97 -5.72 -7.44
N ALA A 124 6.27 -7.01 -7.54
CA ALA A 124 7.11 -7.55 -8.62
C ALA A 124 6.48 -7.33 -10.01
N LYS A 125 5.15 -7.44 -10.13
CA LYS A 125 4.43 -7.11 -11.38
C LYS A 125 4.46 -5.60 -11.67
N LEU A 126 4.27 -4.75 -10.65
CA LEU A 126 4.34 -3.28 -10.77
C LEU A 126 5.74 -2.82 -11.19
N SER A 127 6.77 -3.37 -10.58
CA SER A 127 8.17 -3.14 -10.90
C SER A 127 8.45 -3.40 -12.37
N ARG A 128 8.07 -4.58 -12.87
CA ARG A 128 8.23 -4.94 -14.30
C ARG A 128 7.45 -3.99 -15.22
N ALA A 129 6.22 -3.64 -14.85
CA ALA A 129 5.37 -2.79 -15.68
C ALA A 129 5.87 -1.34 -15.80
N LEU A 130 6.53 -0.82 -14.76
CA LEU A 130 6.97 0.57 -14.69
C LEU A 130 8.50 0.75 -14.75
N SER A 131 9.25 -0.34 -14.83
CA SER A 131 10.73 -0.36 -14.79
C SER A 131 11.30 0.33 -13.54
N ILE A 132 10.67 0.10 -12.38
CA ILE A 132 11.12 0.61 -11.07
C ILE A 132 11.68 -0.58 -10.28
N PRO A 133 12.90 -0.53 -9.72
CA PRO A 133 13.42 -1.63 -8.91
C PRO A 133 12.58 -1.83 -7.64
N TYR A 134 12.61 -3.04 -7.07
CA TYR A 134 11.90 -3.35 -5.83
C TYR A 134 12.73 -4.16 -4.85
N VAL A 135 12.35 -4.06 -3.57
CA VAL A 135 12.86 -4.85 -2.45
C VAL A 135 11.69 -5.50 -1.72
#